data_AF-A0A7S0XLP8-F1
#
_entry.id   AF-A0A7S0XLP8-F1
#
_cell.length_a   1.000
_cell.length_b   1.000
_cell.length_c   1.000
_cell.angle_alpha   90.00
_cell.angle_beta   90.00
_cell.angle_gamma   90.00
#
_symmetry.space_group_name_H-M   'P 1'
#
loop_
_entity.id
_entity.type
_entity.pdbx_description
1 polymer ?
#
loop_
_entity_poly.entity_id
_entity_poly.type
_entity_poly.pdbx_seq_one_letter_code
_entity_poly.pdbx_strand_id
1 'polypeptide(L)'
;MASGLAASIRGSTESDTFDLAGQSPATVTTNITQAFKDPFPIDDMIRITFVTGAGKLGRQKYDEGCAKAVTSALRALGFDEDRAASCVRECAGLFKLQHDTGKNLKTVVVFPNIREADGGGDESGGGNPNNDGSVLLKRGSPEEMAALSPMAMFSNLVKNKCHSWGQKKGCNSAIADIQSLISNLEERLFEGVVLDDNEQALYDTVSVDDLKEKHNLVKEAMQKQVEEGNITAEEQKQLLSQVSDRLEMIDAELEALKDQKKPKRVEKLNSIKTKVEQRKAMLKKITPKPPAPLKFQDEILELRKELIPLEKLEESTKGRLLSVKETKTLARKDEILEEIAELENESRGWFEDDASFDVRVKKSRTSGKQQAKAASKKSSSTTKKTTSSSSSAWVSSASSMARPKAKSYGAAKKKKASSSGGGGVFAAMMMDDSDSD
;
A
#
# COMPACT_ATOMS: atom_id res chain seq x y z
N MET A 1 6.39 -26.22 -33.48
CA MET A 1 7.60 -26.96 -33.08
C MET A 1 8.67 -25.94 -32.74
N ALA A 2 8.91 -25.69 -31.44
CA ALA A 2 9.95 -24.76 -31.00
C ALA A 2 11.34 -25.37 -31.29
N SER A 3 12.32 -24.54 -31.66
CA SER A 3 13.72 -24.96 -31.79
C SER A 3 14.27 -25.48 -30.44
N GLY A 4 15.33 -26.30 -30.47
CA GLY A 4 15.88 -26.92 -29.26
C GLY A 4 16.21 -25.93 -28.13
N LEU A 5 16.77 -24.77 -28.46
CA LEU A 5 17.06 -23.73 -27.47
C LEU A 5 15.79 -23.08 -26.91
N ALA A 6 14.78 -22.82 -27.76
CA ALA A 6 13.52 -22.23 -27.29
C ALA A 6 12.76 -23.17 -26.36
N ALA A 7 12.80 -24.48 -26.63
CA ALA A 7 12.25 -25.49 -25.74
C ALA A 7 13.00 -25.55 -24.39
N SER A 8 14.33 -25.48 -24.40
CA SER A 8 15.14 -25.43 -23.17
C SER A 8 14.83 -24.19 -22.33
N ILE A 9 14.72 -23.01 -22.96
CA ILE A 9 14.36 -21.77 -22.26
C ILE A 9 12.98 -21.89 -21.60
N ARG A 10 12.00 -22.45 -22.31
CA ARG A 10 10.63 -22.63 -21.77
C ARG A 10 10.52 -23.71 -20.69
N GLY A 11 11.47 -24.65 -20.66
CA GLY A 11 11.54 -25.68 -19.63
C GLY A 11 12.22 -25.23 -18.34
N SER A 12 12.80 -24.03 -18.30
CA SER A 12 13.44 -23.51 -17.10
C SER A 12 12.40 -23.15 -16.03
N THR A 13 12.43 -23.87 -14.90
CA THR A 13 11.64 -23.57 -13.70
C THR A 13 12.40 -22.69 -12.70
N GLU A 14 13.69 -22.45 -12.94
CA GLU A 14 14.56 -21.63 -12.11
C GLU A 14 15.32 -20.57 -12.94
N SER A 15 16.00 -19.67 -12.24
CA SER A 15 16.81 -18.63 -12.86
C SER A 15 18.04 -19.20 -13.57
N ASP A 16 18.04 -19.20 -14.90
CA ASP A 16 19.07 -19.87 -15.71
C ASP A 16 19.85 -18.90 -16.61
N THR A 17 21.03 -19.34 -17.08
CA THR A 17 21.91 -18.59 -17.97
C THR A 17 22.20 -19.36 -19.26
N PHE A 18 21.80 -18.78 -20.39
CA PHE A 18 22.00 -19.34 -21.72
C PHE A 18 23.12 -18.61 -22.47
N ASP A 19 24.13 -19.37 -22.89
CA ASP A 19 25.24 -18.84 -23.68
C ASP A 19 24.90 -18.85 -25.19
N LEU A 20 24.96 -17.69 -25.84
CA LEU A 20 24.68 -17.54 -27.27
C LEU A 20 25.95 -17.61 -28.14
N ALA A 21 27.07 -18.08 -27.59
CA ALA A 21 28.30 -18.29 -28.35
C ALA A 21 28.06 -19.16 -29.61
N GLY A 22 28.56 -18.69 -30.75
CA GLY A 22 28.44 -19.39 -32.04
C GLY A 22 27.05 -19.39 -32.68
N GLN A 23 26.06 -18.71 -32.12
CA GLN A 23 24.73 -18.58 -32.74
C GLN A 23 24.66 -17.39 -33.69
N SER A 24 24.01 -17.58 -34.84
CA SER A 24 23.76 -16.48 -35.78
C SER A 24 22.63 -15.56 -35.27
N PRO A 25 22.65 -14.25 -35.59
CA PRO A 25 21.58 -13.32 -35.20
C PRO A 25 20.17 -13.79 -35.63
N ALA A 26 20.04 -14.39 -36.81
CA ALA A 26 18.76 -14.90 -37.31
C ALA A 26 18.23 -16.08 -36.48
N THR A 27 19.12 -16.97 -36.07
CA THR A 27 18.80 -18.10 -35.18
C THR A 27 18.37 -17.60 -33.80
N VAL A 28 19.11 -16.62 -33.25
CA VAL A 28 18.80 -15.98 -31.97
C VAL A 28 17.41 -15.34 -32.00
N THR A 29 17.11 -14.53 -33.02
CA THR A 29 15.78 -13.91 -33.16
C THR A 29 14.68 -14.98 -33.18
N THR A 30 14.84 -16.04 -33.97
CA THR A 30 13.84 -17.12 -34.05
C THR A 30 13.64 -17.80 -32.71
N ASN A 31 14.71 -18.10 -31.98
CA ASN A 31 14.66 -18.78 -30.68
C ASN A 31 14.01 -17.91 -29.61
N ILE A 32 14.38 -16.63 -29.54
CA ILE A 32 13.79 -15.68 -28.58
C ILE A 32 12.31 -15.46 -28.90
N THR A 33 11.95 -15.26 -30.17
CA THR A 33 10.55 -15.13 -30.56
C THR A 33 9.74 -16.38 -30.18
N GLN A 34 10.25 -17.59 -30.44
CA GLN A 34 9.54 -18.81 -30.07
C GLN A 34 9.47 -19.06 -28.55
N ALA A 35 10.49 -18.65 -27.80
CA ALA A 35 10.54 -18.84 -26.35
C ALA A 35 9.59 -17.90 -25.60
N PHE A 36 9.54 -16.62 -25.99
CA PHE A 36 8.83 -15.57 -25.25
C PHE A 36 7.52 -15.12 -25.90
N LYS A 37 7.10 -15.74 -27.01
CA LYS A 37 5.82 -15.41 -27.67
C LYS A 37 4.61 -15.69 -26.77
N ASP A 38 4.65 -16.78 -26.00
CA ASP A 38 3.58 -17.10 -25.06
C ASP A 38 4.09 -16.96 -23.62
N PRO A 39 3.24 -16.59 -22.67
CA PRO A 39 3.64 -16.49 -21.26
C PRO A 39 4.09 -17.85 -20.70
N PHE A 40 5.02 -17.80 -19.74
CA PHE A 40 5.62 -18.97 -19.10
C PHE A 40 4.64 -19.60 -18.10
N PRO A 41 4.51 -20.94 -18.07
CA PRO A 41 3.65 -21.65 -17.11
C PRO A 41 4.42 -21.92 -15.81
N ILE A 42 4.79 -20.86 -15.08
CA ILE A 42 5.59 -20.94 -13.84
C ILE A 42 4.95 -20.09 -12.75
N ASP A 43 5.02 -20.53 -11.49
CA ASP A 43 4.44 -19.78 -10.37
C ASP A 43 5.41 -18.73 -9.81
N ASP A 44 6.71 -19.01 -9.82
CA ASP A 44 7.71 -18.07 -9.31
C ASP A 44 8.39 -17.29 -10.41
N MET A 45 8.70 -16.02 -10.13
CA MET A 45 9.40 -15.16 -11.08
C MET A 45 10.85 -15.62 -11.21
N ILE A 46 11.22 -16.00 -12.44
CA ILE A 46 12.58 -16.40 -12.80
C ILE A 46 13.26 -15.30 -13.61
N ARG A 47 14.59 -15.26 -13.57
CA ARG A 47 15.39 -14.45 -14.50
C ARG A 47 16.10 -15.34 -15.51
N ILE A 48 15.91 -15.05 -16.79
CA ILE A 48 16.61 -15.73 -17.87
C ILE A 48 17.74 -14.83 -18.35
N THR A 49 18.98 -15.28 -18.21
CA THR A 49 20.16 -14.48 -18.57
C THR A 49 20.78 -14.98 -19.87
N PHE A 50 20.82 -14.15 -20.92
CA PHE A 50 21.51 -14.46 -22.17
C PHE A 50 22.89 -13.86 -22.20
N VAL A 51 23.93 -14.67 -22.41
CA VAL A 51 25.28 -14.15 -22.70
C VAL A 51 25.36 -13.81 -24.18
N THR A 52 25.41 -12.51 -24.48
CA THR A 52 25.34 -11.98 -25.85
C THR A 52 26.68 -11.47 -26.37
N GLY A 53 27.69 -11.39 -25.50
CA GLY A 53 29.02 -10.94 -25.87
C GLY A 53 30.03 -11.09 -24.74
N ALA A 54 31.30 -10.92 -25.09
CA ALA A 54 32.39 -10.90 -24.15
C ALA A 54 33.38 -9.76 -24.47
N GLY A 55 34.22 -9.43 -23.49
CA GLY A 55 35.31 -8.46 -23.63
C GLY A 55 36.41 -8.96 -24.56
N LYS A 56 37.56 -8.28 -24.53
CA LYS A 56 38.65 -8.43 -25.52
C LYS A 56 39.09 -9.88 -25.77
N LEU A 57 39.08 -10.74 -24.73
CA LEU A 57 39.53 -12.14 -24.81
C LEU A 57 38.48 -13.11 -25.38
N GLY A 58 37.19 -12.76 -25.36
CA GLY A 58 36.09 -13.65 -25.78
C GLY A 58 35.25 -13.12 -26.94
N ARG A 59 35.50 -11.90 -27.42
CA ARG A 59 34.69 -11.23 -28.45
C ARG A 59 34.50 -12.06 -29.72
N GLN A 60 35.48 -12.86 -30.11
CA GLN A 60 35.42 -13.69 -31.33
C GLN A 60 34.37 -14.81 -31.27
N LYS A 61 33.92 -15.21 -30.07
CA LYS A 61 32.92 -16.28 -29.88
C LYS A 61 31.48 -15.82 -30.13
N TYR A 62 31.25 -14.52 -30.14
CA TYR A 62 29.91 -13.93 -30.19
C TYR A 62 29.79 -13.04 -31.42
N ASP A 63 28.66 -13.14 -32.11
CA ASP A 63 28.33 -12.21 -33.18
C ASP A 63 27.98 -10.83 -32.60
N GLU A 64 28.46 -9.76 -33.22
CA GLU A 64 28.22 -8.38 -32.75
C GLU A 64 26.74 -7.99 -32.82
N GLY A 65 25.97 -8.66 -33.68
CA GLY A 65 24.53 -8.50 -33.82
C GLY A 65 23.69 -9.23 -32.77
N CYS A 66 24.26 -10.14 -31.97
CA CYS A 66 23.47 -10.97 -31.05
C CYS A 66 22.70 -10.16 -30.01
N ALA A 67 23.33 -9.19 -29.35
CA ALA A 67 22.65 -8.34 -28.37
C ALA A 67 21.50 -7.54 -29.00
N LYS A 68 21.69 -7.05 -30.23
CA LYS A 68 20.65 -6.34 -30.99
C LYS A 68 19.52 -7.28 -31.42
N ALA A 69 19.85 -8.51 -31.80
CA ALA A 69 18.87 -9.52 -32.18
C ALA A 69 17.96 -9.92 -31.02
N VAL A 70 18.52 -10.14 -29.82
CA VAL A 70 17.74 -10.44 -28.60
C VAL A 70 16.83 -9.27 -28.24
N THR A 71 17.38 -8.06 -28.12
CA THR A 71 16.62 -6.88 -27.67
C THR A 71 15.55 -6.44 -28.68
N SER A 72 15.82 -6.54 -29.98
CA SER A 72 14.80 -6.25 -31.01
C SER A 72 13.68 -7.29 -31.05
N ALA A 73 13.99 -8.57 -30.85
CA ALA A 73 12.98 -9.62 -30.78
C ALA A 73 12.07 -9.46 -29.54
N LEU A 74 12.64 -9.10 -28.39
CA LEU A 74 11.88 -8.85 -27.16
C LEU A 74 10.98 -7.61 -27.29
N ARG A 75 11.50 -6.49 -27.82
CA ARG A 75 10.67 -5.30 -28.06
C ARG A 75 9.53 -5.56 -29.04
N ALA A 76 9.75 -6.39 -30.07
CA ALA A 76 8.70 -6.79 -31.00
C ALA A 76 7.60 -7.65 -30.35
N LEU A 77 7.90 -8.29 -29.21
CA LEU A 77 6.95 -9.04 -28.39
C LEU A 77 6.32 -8.20 -27.27
N GLY A 78 6.59 -6.88 -27.22
CA GLY A 78 6.02 -5.98 -26.22
C GLY A 78 6.80 -5.89 -24.90
N PHE A 79 8.06 -6.33 -24.87
CA PHE A 79 8.90 -6.17 -23.68
C PHE A 79 9.60 -4.80 -23.67
N ASP A 80 9.70 -4.20 -22.49
CA ASP A 80 10.34 -2.91 -22.28
C ASP A 80 11.73 -3.02 -21.62
N GLU A 81 12.60 -2.05 -21.93
CA GLU A 81 13.94 -1.99 -21.35
C GLU A 81 13.93 -1.18 -20.05
N ASP A 82 14.21 -1.84 -18.92
CA ASP A 82 14.36 -1.17 -17.63
C ASP A 82 15.66 -1.62 -16.94
N ARG A 83 16.54 -0.66 -16.65
CA ARG A 83 17.83 -0.91 -15.99
C ARG A 83 17.67 -1.28 -14.51
N ALA A 84 16.56 -0.88 -13.88
CA ALA A 84 16.26 -1.18 -12.48
C ALA A 84 15.54 -2.53 -12.30
N ALA A 85 15.11 -3.18 -13.38
CA ALA A 85 14.35 -4.42 -13.34
C ALA A 85 15.04 -5.49 -12.48
N SER A 86 14.26 -6.12 -11.61
CA SER A 86 14.71 -7.12 -10.65
C SER A 86 13.82 -8.36 -10.68
N CYS A 87 14.19 -9.42 -9.95
CA CYS A 87 13.47 -10.70 -9.96
C CYS A 87 12.20 -10.62 -9.10
N VAL A 88 11.30 -9.72 -9.47
CA VAL A 88 10.00 -9.46 -8.83
C VAL A 88 8.91 -9.51 -9.88
N ARG A 89 7.70 -9.93 -9.50
CA ARG A 89 6.57 -10.11 -10.44
C ARG A 89 6.19 -8.83 -11.18
N GLU A 90 6.36 -7.68 -10.54
CA GLU A 90 6.11 -6.35 -11.13
C GLU A 90 7.03 -6.04 -12.33
N CYS A 91 8.16 -6.74 -12.46
CA CYS A 91 9.09 -6.59 -13.58
C CYS A 91 8.85 -7.63 -14.70
N ALA A 92 7.74 -8.37 -14.69
CA ALA A 92 7.37 -9.25 -15.78
C ALA A 92 7.29 -8.46 -17.10
N GLY A 93 7.84 -9.01 -18.19
CA GLY A 93 7.84 -8.30 -19.47
C GLY A 93 8.94 -7.25 -19.60
N LEU A 94 9.84 -7.14 -18.63
CA LEU A 94 10.99 -6.24 -18.71
C LEU A 94 12.27 -7.01 -19.07
N PHE A 95 13.23 -6.31 -19.68
CA PHE A 95 14.58 -6.80 -19.83
C PHE A 95 15.61 -5.70 -19.51
N LYS A 96 16.82 -6.14 -19.15
CA LYS A 96 17.94 -5.24 -18.88
C LYS A 96 19.22 -5.72 -19.54
N LEU A 97 20.03 -4.76 -19.97
CA LEU A 97 21.40 -5.02 -20.40
C LEU A 97 22.34 -4.87 -19.21
N GLN A 98 23.17 -5.88 -19.00
CA GLN A 98 24.16 -5.87 -17.94
C GLN A 98 25.54 -6.16 -18.52
N HIS A 99 26.54 -5.43 -18.03
CA HIS A 99 27.93 -5.69 -18.32
C HIS A 99 28.61 -6.12 -17.02
N ASP A 100 28.94 -7.40 -16.91
CA ASP A 100 29.72 -7.93 -15.80
C ASP A 100 31.20 -7.61 -16.06
N THR A 101 31.71 -6.58 -15.40
CA THR A 101 33.10 -6.13 -15.52
C THR A 101 34.10 -7.10 -14.86
N GLY A 102 33.65 -7.96 -13.94
CA GLY A 102 34.48 -8.98 -13.31
C GLY A 102 34.72 -10.16 -14.24
N LYS A 103 33.68 -10.60 -14.96
CA LYS A 103 33.76 -11.71 -15.92
C LYS A 103 33.99 -11.28 -17.37
N ASN A 104 33.99 -9.97 -17.63
CA ASN A 104 34.04 -9.37 -18.97
C ASN A 104 32.95 -9.93 -19.90
N LEU A 105 31.72 -10.10 -19.41
CA LEU A 105 30.59 -10.63 -20.19
C LEU A 105 29.50 -9.57 -20.34
N LYS A 106 28.94 -9.49 -21.55
CA LYS A 106 27.75 -8.71 -21.84
C LYS A 106 26.55 -9.65 -21.82
N THR A 107 25.59 -9.35 -20.96
CA THR A 107 24.40 -10.16 -20.78
C THR A 107 23.14 -9.34 -20.99
N VAL A 108 22.10 -10.02 -21.46
CA VAL A 108 20.72 -9.50 -21.48
C VAL A 108 19.94 -10.35 -20.50
N VAL A 109 19.45 -9.74 -19.43
CA VAL A 109 18.61 -10.41 -18.43
C VAL A 109 17.16 -10.11 -18.78
N VAL A 110 16.36 -11.15 -18.94
CA VAL A 110 14.95 -11.08 -19.33
C VAL A 110 14.11 -11.63 -18.20
N PHE A 111 13.04 -10.92 -17.87
CA PHE A 111 12.02 -11.33 -16.93
C PHE A 111 10.79 -11.74 -17.75
N PRO A 112 10.54 -13.05 -17.94
CA PRO A 112 9.47 -13.52 -18.81
C PRO A 112 8.09 -13.04 -18.34
N ASN A 113 7.18 -12.85 -19.29
CA ASN A 113 5.76 -12.80 -18.96
C ASN A 113 5.35 -14.15 -18.38
N ILE A 114 4.74 -14.13 -17.21
CA ILE A 114 4.22 -15.31 -16.56
C ILE A 114 2.74 -15.40 -16.92
N ARG A 115 2.20 -16.61 -17.10
CA ARG A 115 0.74 -16.78 -17.13
C ARG A 115 0.21 -16.30 -15.78
N GLU A 116 -0.47 -15.16 -15.78
CA GLU A 116 -1.45 -14.91 -14.74
C GLU A 116 -2.45 -16.08 -14.85
N ALA A 117 -2.65 -16.84 -13.77
CA ALA A 117 -3.73 -17.81 -13.73
C ALA A 117 -5.01 -17.05 -14.11
N ASP A 118 -5.66 -17.45 -15.21
CA ASP A 118 -6.75 -16.74 -15.88
C ASP A 118 -7.78 -16.19 -14.87
N GLY A 119 -7.74 -14.88 -14.65
CA GLY A 119 -8.96 -14.09 -14.56
C GLY A 119 -9.50 -13.92 -15.98
N GLY A 120 -10.16 -14.97 -16.48
CA GLY A 120 -10.64 -15.07 -17.85
C GLY A 120 -11.78 -14.10 -18.15
N GLY A 121 -11.45 -12.98 -18.78
CA GLY A 121 -12.40 -12.20 -19.56
C GLY A 121 -12.50 -12.75 -20.97
N ASP A 122 -13.40 -13.70 -21.22
CA ASP A 122 -13.92 -13.94 -22.57
C ASP A 122 -15.42 -14.31 -22.53
N GLU A 123 -16.22 -13.45 -23.13
CA GLU A 123 -17.66 -13.65 -23.35
C GLU A 123 -17.88 -14.73 -24.43
N SER A 124 -18.11 -15.99 -24.04
CA SER A 124 -19.14 -16.85 -24.65
C SER A 124 -18.99 -18.30 -24.18
N GLY A 125 -20.05 -18.81 -23.57
CA GLY A 125 -20.25 -20.25 -23.39
C GLY A 125 -20.83 -20.55 -22.03
N GLY A 126 -22.15 -20.74 -21.98
CA GLY A 126 -22.87 -21.07 -20.75
C GLY A 126 -22.29 -22.30 -20.04
N GLY A 127 -22.00 -22.13 -18.75
CA GLY A 127 -21.57 -23.20 -17.87
C GLY A 127 -21.61 -22.75 -16.41
N ASN A 128 -22.57 -23.30 -15.66
CA ASN A 128 -22.70 -23.45 -14.21
C ASN A 128 -21.99 -22.44 -13.25
N PRO A 129 -22.72 -21.75 -12.33
CA PRO A 129 -22.20 -20.61 -11.57
C PRO A 129 -21.40 -20.92 -10.29
N ASN A 130 -20.84 -22.13 -10.12
CA ASN A 130 -20.32 -22.56 -8.80
C ASN A 130 -18.82 -22.92 -8.74
N ASN A 131 -17.97 -22.42 -9.64
CA ASN A 131 -16.52 -22.62 -9.47
C ASN A 131 -15.72 -21.47 -10.09
N ASP A 132 -15.65 -20.35 -9.38
CA ASP A 132 -14.71 -19.26 -9.68
C ASP A 132 -13.43 -19.55 -8.91
N GLY A 133 -12.34 -19.85 -9.62
CA GLY A 133 -10.99 -20.08 -9.09
C GLY A 133 -10.32 -18.82 -8.55
N SER A 134 -11.11 -17.96 -7.90
CA SER A 134 -10.65 -16.79 -7.19
C SER A 134 -9.84 -17.25 -5.98
N VAL A 135 -8.54 -16.90 -5.96
CA VAL A 135 -7.70 -17.10 -4.77
C VAL A 135 -8.43 -16.47 -3.59
N LEU A 136 -8.80 -17.30 -2.60
CA LEU A 136 -9.64 -16.91 -1.46
C LEU A 136 -9.16 -15.63 -0.76
N LEU A 137 -7.84 -15.43 -0.76
CA LEU A 137 -7.19 -14.19 -0.36
C LEU A 137 -6.36 -13.66 -1.53
N LYS A 138 -6.60 -12.41 -1.93
CA LYS A 138 -5.85 -11.78 -3.01
C LYS A 138 -4.36 -11.71 -2.64
N ARG A 139 -3.50 -12.21 -3.52
CA ARG A 139 -2.04 -12.18 -3.29
C ARG A 139 -1.51 -10.75 -3.13
N GLY A 140 -0.66 -10.53 -2.13
CA GLY A 140 -0.13 -9.25 -1.71
C GLY A 140 -1.12 -8.37 -0.94
N SER A 141 -2.34 -8.83 -0.66
CA SER A 141 -3.33 -8.02 0.04
C SER A 141 -3.03 -7.92 1.55
N PRO A 142 -3.53 -6.86 2.23
CA PRO A 142 -3.42 -6.75 3.68
C PRO A 142 -3.99 -7.97 4.42
N GLU A 143 -5.04 -8.59 3.88
CA GLU A 143 -5.72 -9.78 4.42
C GLU A 143 -4.81 -11.01 4.35
N GLU A 144 -4.21 -11.29 3.19
CA GLU A 144 -3.23 -12.39 3.03
C GLU A 144 -2.02 -12.18 3.95
N MET A 145 -1.47 -10.97 3.98
CA MET A 145 -0.33 -10.64 4.83
C MET A 145 -0.67 -10.76 6.32
N ALA A 146 -1.89 -10.45 6.73
CA ALA A 146 -2.35 -10.64 8.10
C ALA A 146 -2.49 -12.13 8.44
N ALA A 147 -3.05 -12.94 7.55
CA ALA A 147 -3.27 -14.37 7.75
C ALA A 147 -1.96 -15.17 7.77
N LEU A 148 -1.07 -14.96 6.79
CA LEU A 148 0.14 -15.76 6.60
C LEU A 148 1.34 -15.31 7.44
N SER A 149 1.35 -14.06 7.94
CA SER A 149 2.51 -13.57 8.68
C SER A 149 2.67 -14.25 10.06
N PRO A 150 3.89 -14.63 10.47
CA PRO A 150 4.13 -15.09 11.83
C PRO A 150 3.74 -14.02 12.87
N MET A 151 3.32 -14.44 14.07
CA MET A 151 2.84 -13.54 15.14
C MET A 151 3.76 -12.33 15.41
N ALA A 152 5.08 -12.56 15.44
CA ALA A 152 6.06 -11.50 15.67
C ALA A 152 6.08 -10.46 14.54
N MET A 153 5.96 -10.90 13.28
CA MET A 153 5.84 -10.02 12.13
C MET A 153 4.49 -9.31 12.14
N PHE A 154 3.40 -10.02 12.42
CA PHE A 154 2.06 -9.46 12.50
C PHE A 154 1.96 -8.31 13.52
N SER A 155 2.54 -8.50 14.72
CA SER A 155 2.61 -7.43 15.74
C SER A 155 3.31 -6.16 15.22
N ASN A 156 4.36 -6.31 14.41
CA ASN A 156 5.05 -5.20 13.78
C ASN A 156 4.24 -4.58 12.63
N LEU A 157 3.52 -5.40 11.85
CA LEU A 157 2.62 -4.92 10.80
C LEU A 157 1.50 -4.06 11.39
N VAL A 158 0.84 -4.50 12.45
CA VAL A 158 -0.22 -3.74 13.13
C VAL A 158 0.30 -2.40 13.65
N LYS A 159 1.52 -2.37 14.21
CA LYS A 159 2.13 -1.13 14.71
C LYS A 159 2.52 -0.14 13.60
N ASN A 160 3.05 -0.65 12.49
CA ASN A 160 3.65 0.16 11.42
C ASN A 160 2.71 0.48 10.27
N LYS A 161 1.62 -0.28 10.09
CA LYS A 161 0.69 -0.13 8.96
C LYS A 161 -0.71 0.32 9.43
N CYS A 162 -1.18 -0.14 10.59
CA CYS A 162 -2.50 0.20 11.14
C CYS A 162 -2.41 1.31 12.19
N HIS A 163 -2.21 2.55 11.76
CA HIS A 163 -1.98 3.71 12.64
C HIS A 163 -3.25 4.23 13.30
N SER A 164 -4.38 4.13 12.60
CA SER A 164 -5.68 4.59 13.09
C SER A 164 -6.41 3.46 13.83
N TRP A 165 -7.35 3.83 14.70
CA TRP A 165 -8.24 2.87 15.34
C TRP A 165 -9.16 2.21 14.31
N GLY A 166 -9.63 2.97 13.31
CA GLY A 166 -10.44 2.44 12.20
C GLY A 166 -9.72 1.35 11.41
N GLN A 167 -8.44 1.55 11.08
CA GLN A 167 -7.61 0.55 10.39
C GLN A 167 -7.40 -0.71 11.25
N LYS A 168 -7.19 -0.56 12.56
CA LYS A 168 -7.12 -1.71 13.46
C LYS A 168 -8.46 -2.45 13.55
N LYS A 169 -9.59 -1.73 13.57
CA LYS A 169 -10.93 -2.33 13.51
C LYS A 169 -11.11 -3.13 12.22
N GLY A 170 -10.76 -2.56 11.07
CA GLY A 170 -10.82 -3.25 9.78
C GLY A 170 -9.92 -4.48 9.72
N CYS A 171 -8.70 -4.39 10.25
CA CYS A 171 -7.81 -5.55 10.40
C CYS A 171 -8.42 -6.64 11.29
N ASN A 172 -9.06 -6.25 12.40
CA ASN A 172 -9.73 -7.18 13.30
C ASN A 172 -10.92 -7.88 12.62
N SER A 173 -11.73 -7.15 11.86
CA SER A 173 -12.83 -7.71 11.06
C SER A 173 -12.30 -8.66 10.00
N ALA A 174 -11.27 -8.28 9.24
CA ALA A 174 -10.67 -9.15 8.23
C ALA A 174 -10.15 -10.47 8.83
N ILE A 175 -9.53 -10.44 10.01
CA ILE A 175 -9.10 -11.67 10.69
C ILE A 175 -10.30 -12.54 11.09
N ALA A 176 -11.39 -11.94 11.58
CA ALA A 176 -12.61 -12.66 11.92
C ALA A 176 -13.29 -13.29 10.69
N ASP A 177 -13.27 -12.60 9.55
CA ASP A 177 -13.79 -13.11 8.29
C ASP A 177 -12.97 -14.32 7.82
N ILE A 178 -11.64 -14.25 7.92
CA ILE A 178 -10.73 -15.36 7.58
C ILE A 178 -10.91 -16.54 8.55
N GLN A 179 -11.11 -16.28 9.85
CA GLN A 179 -11.44 -17.33 10.82
C GLN A 179 -12.73 -18.07 10.46
N SER A 180 -13.75 -17.31 10.06
CA SER A 180 -15.04 -17.88 9.65
C SER A 180 -14.87 -18.71 8.38
N LEU A 181 -14.10 -18.21 7.42
CA LEU A 181 -13.77 -18.92 6.19
C LEU A 181 -13.06 -20.25 6.47
N ILE A 182 -12.04 -20.28 7.32
CA ILE A 182 -11.33 -21.53 7.65
C ILE A 182 -12.21 -22.50 8.44
N SER A 183 -13.02 -21.99 9.37
CA SER A 183 -13.99 -22.84 10.08
C SER A 183 -14.99 -23.50 9.11
N ASN A 184 -15.44 -22.78 8.08
CA ASN A 184 -16.31 -23.34 7.05
C ASN A 184 -15.60 -24.38 6.17
N LEU A 185 -14.31 -24.20 5.87
CA LEU A 185 -13.50 -25.22 5.17
C LEU A 185 -13.34 -26.48 6.03
N GLU A 186 -13.15 -26.31 7.35
CA GLU A 186 -13.08 -27.42 8.30
C GLU A 186 -14.39 -28.21 8.35
N GLU A 187 -15.54 -27.51 8.40
CA GLU A 187 -16.86 -28.13 8.37
C GLU A 187 -17.10 -28.90 7.07
N ARG A 188 -16.74 -28.33 5.92
CA ARG A 188 -16.81 -29.02 4.62
C ARG A 188 -15.96 -30.28 4.59
N LEU A 189 -14.77 -30.25 5.18
CA LEU A 189 -13.90 -31.41 5.28
C LEU A 189 -14.53 -32.49 6.19
N PHE A 190 -15.18 -32.10 7.29
CA PHE A 190 -15.93 -33.01 8.16
C PHE A 190 -17.14 -33.65 7.45
N GLU A 191 -17.80 -32.93 6.56
CA GLU A 191 -18.89 -33.45 5.72
C GLU A 191 -18.40 -34.39 4.59
N GLY A 192 -17.08 -34.51 4.42
CA GLY A 192 -16.46 -35.33 3.37
C GLY A 192 -16.42 -34.65 2.00
N VAL A 193 -16.62 -33.33 1.95
CA VAL A 193 -16.45 -32.53 0.72
C VAL A 193 -14.96 -32.30 0.49
N VAL A 194 -14.49 -32.66 -0.70
CA VAL A 194 -13.10 -32.41 -1.11
C VAL A 194 -12.92 -30.91 -1.33
N LEU A 195 -11.91 -30.33 -0.69
CA LEU A 195 -11.49 -28.94 -0.90
C LEU A 195 -10.72 -28.83 -2.22
N ASP A 196 -10.82 -27.69 -2.89
CA ASP A 196 -9.96 -27.42 -4.05
C ASP A 196 -8.50 -27.15 -3.62
N ASP A 197 -7.57 -27.10 -4.60
CA ASP A 197 -6.14 -26.93 -4.32
C ASP A 197 -5.83 -25.61 -3.57
N ASN A 198 -6.60 -24.54 -3.82
CA ASN A 198 -6.41 -23.23 -3.18
C ASN A 198 -6.97 -23.23 -1.75
N GLU A 199 -8.15 -23.82 -1.55
CA GLU A 199 -8.81 -24.05 -0.27
C GLU A 199 -7.93 -24.91 0.64
N GLN A 200 -7.40 -26.01 0.10
CA GLN A 200 -6.51 -26.91 0.83
C GLN A 200 -5.21 -26.19 1.22
N ALA A 201 -4.59 -25.45 0.29
CA ALA A 201 -3.37 -24.70 0.58
C ALA A 201 -3.58 -23.65 1.68
N LEU A 202 -4.71 -22.95 1.69
CA LEU A 202 -5.04 -21.98 2.73
C LEU A 202 -5.28 -22.66 4.08
N TYR A 203 -6.06 -23.75 4.08
CA TYR A 203 -6.36 -24.54 5.28
C TYR A 203 -5.09 -25.13 5.91
N ASP A 204 -4.19 -25.67 5.09
CA ASP A 204 -2.93 -26.27 5.55
C ASP A 204 -1.94 -25.24 6.12
N THR A 205 -2.02 -23.99 5.64
CA THR A 205 -1.06 -22.93 6.01
C THR A 205 -1.53 -22.10 7.19
N VAL A 206 -2.84 -21.85 7.31
CA VAL A 206 -3.39 -20.91 8.29
C VAL A 206 -4.09 -21.64 9.43
N SER A 207 -3.52 -21.53 10.63
CA SER A 207 -4.14 -22.08 11.85
C SER A 207 -5.22 -21.15 12.42
N VAL A 208 -6.38 -21.72 12.77
CA VAL A 208 -7.46 -21.00 13.46
C VAL A 208 -7.00 -20.45 14.81
N ASP A 209 -6.14 -21.18 15.54
CA ASP A 209 -5.64 -20.74 16.84
C ASP A 209 -4.69 -19.55 16.69
N ASP A 210 -3.83 -19.55 15.68
CA ASP A 210 -2.96 -18.41 15.36
C ASP A 210 -3.80 -17.17 15.02
N LEU A 211 -4.87 -17.33 14.25
CA LEU A 211 -5.79 -16.23 13.96
C LEU A 211 -6.48 -15.72 15.22
N LYS A 212 -6.88 -16.58 16.17
CA LYS A 212 -7.50 -16.16 17.44
C LYS A 212 -6.53 -15.31 18.27
N GLU A 213 -5.27 -15.72 18.34
CA GLU A 213 -4.25 -14.93 19.01
C GLU A 213 -4.04 -13.57 18.32
N LYS A 214 -3.97 -13.54 16.98
CA LYS A 214 -3.83 -12.30 16.21
C LYS A 214 -5.02 -11.36 16.43
N HIS A 215 -6.23 -11.90 16.40
CA HIS A 215 -7.46 -11.17 16.68
C HIS A 215 -7.44 -10.55 18.09
N ASN A 216 -7.03 -11.31 19.11
CA ASN A 216 -6.90 -10.80 20.47
C ASN A 216 -5.83 -9.70 20.59
N LEU A 217 -4.70 -9.86 19.91
CA LEU A 217 -3.64 -8.83 19.86
C LEU A 217 -4.18 -7.51 19.28
N VAL A 218 -4.93 -7.57 18.18
CA VAL A 218 -5.53 -6.36 17.58
C VAL A 218 -6.56 -5.74 18.52
N LYS A 219 -7.42 -6.55 19.16
CA LYS A 219 -8.36 -6.08 20.20
C LYS A 219 -7.66 -5.32 21.33
N GLU A 220 -6.59 -5.89 21.88
CA GLU A 220 -5.80 -5.25 22.95
C GLU A 220 -5.14 -3.94 22.46
N ALA A 221 -4.61 -3.94 21.23
CA ALA A 221 -4.03 -2.74 20.64
C ALA A 221 -5.07 -1.62 20.41
N MET A 222 -6.28 -1.99 19.98
CA MET A 222 -7.42 -1.06 19.84
C MET A 222 -7.83 -0.49 21.20
N GLN A 223 -7.95 -1.35 22.22
CA GLN A 223 -8.27 -0.93 23.57
C GLN A 223 -7.25 0.08 24.09
N LYS A 224 -5.96 -0.29 24.04
CA LYS A 224 -4.87 0.55 24.49
C LYS A 224 -4.88 1.91 23.78
N GLN A 225 -5.17 1.94 22.49
CA GLN A 225 -5.26 3.18 21.73
C GLN A 225 -6.39 4.10 22.20
N VAL A 226 -7.55 3.54 22.57
CA VAL A 226 -8.66 4.31 23.15
C VAL A 226 -8.31 4.80 24.56
N GLU A 227 -7.66 3.96 25.36
CA GLU A 227 -7.25 4.30 26.73
C GLU A 227 -6.21 5.41 26.78
N GLU A 228 -5.25 5.41 25.85
CA GLU A 228 -4.26 6.46 25.69
C GLU A 228 -4.84 7.76 25.10
N GLY A 229 -6.10 7.77 24.67
CA GLY A 229 -6.72 8.92 24.00
C GLY A 229 -6.23 9.16 22.57
N ASN A 230 -5.59 8.15 21.96
CA ASN A 230 -4.94 8.24 20.65
C ASN A 230 -5.94 8.00 19.48
N ILE A 231 -7.11 8.65 19.52
CA ILE A 231 -8.19 8.51 18.52
C ILE A 231 -8.47 9.83 17.80
N THR A 232 -8.92 9.75 16.55
CA THR A 232 -9.33 10.90 15.73
C THR A 232 -10.78 11.32 16.03
N ALA A 233 -11.19 12.50 15.54
CA ALA A 233 -12.52 13.03 15.81
C ALA A 233 -13.64 12.14 15.22
N GLU A 234 -13.38 11.51 14.08
CA GLU A 234 -14.34 10.63 13.41
C GLU A 234 -14.45 9.29 14.12
N GLU A 235 -13.32 8.73 14.55
CA GLU A 235 -13.28 7.52 15.38
C GLU A 235 -13.99 7.77 16.72
N GLN A 236 -13.81 8.95 17.33
CA GLN A 236 -14.53 9.33 18.55
C GLN A 236 -16.05 9.36 18.29
N LYS A 237 -16.49 9.94 17.17
CA LYS A 237 -17.91 9.97 16.79
C LYS A 237 -18.47 8.55 16.58
N GLN A 238 -17.74 7.70 15.86
CA GLN A 238 -18.13 6.30 15.64
C GLN A 238 -18.21 5.52 16.96
N LEU A 239 -17.20 5.65 17.84
CA LEU A 239 -17.18 5.00 19.15
C LEU A 239 -18.32 5.50 20.05
N LEU A 240 -18.65 6.80 20.00
CA LEU A 240 -19.80 7.35 20.73
C LEU A 240 -21.13 6.85 20.18
N SER A 241 -21.25 6.67 18.86
CA SER A 241 -22.42 6.05 18.23
C SER A 241 -22.61 4.62 18.74
N GLN A 242 -21.57 3.79 18.64
CA GLN A 242 -21.61 2.39 19.13
C GLN A 242 -21.99 2.29 20.61
N VAL A 243 -21.48 3.21 21.43
CA VAL A 243 -21.84 3.30 22.86
C VAL A 243 -23.29 3.76 23.06
N SER A 244 -23.82 4.64 22.20
CA SER A 244 -25.23 5.04 22.23
C SER A 244 -26.14 3.89 21.83
N ASP A 245 -25.86 3.24 20.70
CA ASP A 245 -26.64 2.11 20.17
C ASP A 245 -26.70 0.97 21.20
N ARG A 246 -25.57 0.68 21.88
CA ARG A 246 -25.55 -0.33 22.94
C ARG A 246 -26.36 0.08 24.17
N LEU A 247 -26.37 1.35 24.55
CA LEU A 247 -27.23 1.84 25.65
C LEU A 247 -28.70 1.68 25.28
N GLU A 248 -29.07 2.00 24.04
CA GLU A 248 -30.44 1.84 23.54
C GLU A 248 -30.88 0.38 23.54
N MET A 249 -30.01 -0.54 23.12
CA MET A 249 -30.28 -1.98 23.22
C MET A 249 -30.47 -2.46 24.66
N ILE A 250 -29.57 -2.04 25.57
CA ILE A 250 -29.67 -2.41 26.99
C ILE A 250 -30.95 -1.85 27.61
N ASP A 251 -31.32 -0.62 27.27
CA ASP A 251 -32.54 0.02 27.75
C ASP A 251 -33.78 -0.70 27.21
N ALA A 252 -33.80 -1.08 25.93
CA ALA A 252 -34.88 -1.89 25.35
C ALA A 252 -35.02 -3.27 26.02
N GLU A 253 -33.89 -3.96 26.29
CA GLU A 253 -33.90 -5.24 27.04
C GLU A 253 -34.38 -5.06 28.48
N LEU A 254 -33.98 -3.96 29.15
CA LEU A 254 -34.44 -3.65 30.50
C LEU A 254 -35.95 -3.40 30.53
N GLU A 255 -36.50 -2.65 29.56
CA GLU A 255 -37.95 -2.45 29.42
C GLU A 255 -38.69 -3.77 29.18
N ALA A 256 -38.20 -4.62 28.26
CA ALA A 256 -38.80 -5.92 27.96
C ALA A 256 -38.77 -6.90 29.15
N LEU A 257 -37.81 -6.72 30.07
CA LEU A 257 -37.67 -7.55 31.28
C LEU A 257 -38.49 -7.05 32.47
N LYS A 258 -39.08 -5.85 32.41
CA LYS A 258 -39.96 -5.33 33.48
C LYS A 258 -41.14 -6.26 33.75
N ASP A 259 -41.63 -6.94 32.71
CA ASP A 259 -42.77 -7.86 32.80
C ASP A 259 -42.38 -9.29 33.21
N GLN A 260 -41.09 -9.67 33.11
CA GLN A 260 -40.66 -11.07 33.23
C GLN A 260 -40.15 -11.49 34.62
N LYS A 261 -40.16 -10.63 35.66
CA LYS A 261 -39.68 -10.93 37.03
C LYS A 261 -38.36 -11.75 37.09
N LYS A 262 -37.37 -11.41 36.26
CA LYS A 262 -36.03 -12.03 36.24
C LYS A 262 -34.98 -11.10 36.87
N PRO A 263 -34.90 -10.99 38.21
CA PRO A 263 -34.07 -9.98 38.90
C PRO A 263 -32.57 -10.12 38.60
N LYS A 264 -32.05 -11.35 38.49
CA LYS A 264 -30.63 -11.59 38.18
C LYS A 264 -30.20 -11.06 36.80
N ARG A 265 -31.11 -11.04 35.81
CA ARG A 265 -30.82 -10.52 34.46
C ARG A 265 -30.86 -8.98 34.46
N VAL A 266 -31.78 -8.39 35.22
CA VAL A 266 -31.87 -6.93 35.42
C VAL A 266 -30.62 -6.39 36.14
N GLU A 267 -30.12 -7.06 37.18
CA GLU A 267 -28.88 -6.67 37.86
C GLU A 267 -27.66 -6.74 36.92
N LYS A 268 -27.55 -7.81 36.13
CA LYS A 268 -26.49 -7.94 35.12
C LYS A 268 -26.55 -6.80 34.10
N LEU A 269 -27.72 -6.51 33.52
CA LEU A 269 -27.88 -5.44 32.53
C LEU A 269 -27.58 -4.05 33.12
N ASN A 270 -27.97 -3.76 34.36
CA ASN A 270 -27.60 -2.51 35.03
C ASN A 270 -26.07 -2.39 35.26
N SER A 271 -25.41 -3.50 35.61
CA SER A 271 -23.94 -3.52 35.72
C SER A 271 -23.24 -3.27 34.37
N ILE A 272 -23.84 -3.74 33.27
CA ILE A 272 -23.34 -3.47 31.92
C ILE A 272 -23.60 -2.01 31.55
N LYS A 273 -24.81 -1.50 31.81
CA LYS A 273 -25.19 -0.10 31.55
C LYS A 273 -24.21 0.88 32.21
N THR A 274 -23.90 0.69 33.49
CA THR A 274 -22.96 1.55 34.21
C THR A 274 -21.55 1.53 33.58
N LYS A 275 -21.06 0.36 33.12
CA LYS A 275 -19.78 0.27 32.39
C LYS A 275 -19.81 0.99 31.05
N VAL A 276 -20.92 0.87 30.30
CA VAL A 276 -21.10 1.56 29.01
C VAL A 276 -21.18 3.08 29.20
N GLU A 277 -21.86 3.55 30.25
CA GLU A 277 -21.91 4.97 30.63
C GLU A 277 -20.53 5.52 31.04
N GLN A 278 -19.74 4.74 31.79
CA GLN A 278 -18.35 5.09 32.13
C GLN A 278 -17.50 5.23 30.85
N ARG A 279 -17.66 4.32 29.89
CA ARG A 279 -16.99 4.41 28.59
C ARG A 279 -17.43 5.66 27.82
N LYS A 280 -18.72 6.00 27.81
CA LYS A 280 -19.24 7.25 27.21
C LYS A 280 -18.57 8.49 27.83
N ALA A 281 -18.46 8.52 29.16
CA ALA A 281 -17.82 9.62 29.87
C ALA A 281 -16.31 9.72 29.57
N MET A 282 -15.62 8.57 29.47
CA MET A 282 -14.22 8.51 29.08
C MET A 282 -14.01 9.02 27.66
N LEU A 283 -14.78 8.54 26.69
CA LEU A 283 -14.67 8.94 25.28
C LEU A 283 -14.88 10.44 25.10
N LYS A 284 -15.83 11.05 25.81
CA LYS A 284 -16.08 12.50 25.77
C LYS A 284 -14.94 13.35 26.33
N LYS A 285 -14.12 12.80 27.23
CA LYS A 285 -12.98 13.51 27.84
C LYS A 285 -11.73 13.51 26.94
N ILE A 286 -11.67 12.62 25.95
CA ILE A 286 -10.53 12.52 25.04
C ILE A 286 -10.54 13.71 24.07
N THR A 287 -9.41 14.41 23.98
CA THR A 287 -9.17 15.41 22.94
C THR A 287 -8.70 14.70 21.66
N PRO A 288 -9.46 14.75 20.56
CA PRO A 288 -9.13 13.97 19.38
C PRO A 288 -7.85 14.42 18.69
N LYS A 289 -7.06 13.46 18.20
CA LYS A 289 -5.88 13.74 17.40
C LYS A 289 -6.25 14.09 15.95
N PRO A 290 -5.46 14.96 15.28
CA PRO A 290 -5.61 15.16 13.85
C PRO A 290 -5.38 13.84 13.09
N PRO A 291 -6.10 13.58 11.98
CA PRO A 291 -5.82 12.42 11.14
C PRO A 291 -4.42 12.49 10.55
N ALA A 292 -3.82 11.31 10.35
CA ALA A 292 -2.46 11.15 9.86
C ALA A 292 -2.30 11.74 8.44
N PRO A 293 -1.11 12.30 8.11
CA PRO A 293 -0.84 12.81 6.76
C PRO A 293 -0.88 11.69 5.72
N LEU A 294 -1.02 12.07 4.45
CA LEU A 294 -0.82 11.15 3.32
C LEU A 294 0.65 10.71 3.24
N LYS A 295 0.95 9.54 2.65
CA LYS A 295 2.33 9.04 2.53
C LYS A 295 3.16 10.00 1.67
N PHE A 296 2.58 10.41 0.54
CA PHE A 296 3.19 11.34 -0.42
C PHE A 296 2.70 12.79 -0.21
N GLN A 297 2.43 13.17 1.05
CA GLN A 297 1.85 14.47 1.35
C GLN A 297 2.68 15.64 0.82
N ASP A 298 4.00 15.56 0.89
CA ASP A 298 4.89 16.64 0.46
C ASP A 298 4.95 16.76 -1.07
N GLU A 299 5.06 15.64 -1.80
CA GLU A 299 5.01 15.58 -3.26
C GLU A 299 3.65 16.08 -3.79
N ILE A 300 2.54 15.63 -3.20
CA ILE A 300 1.20 16.14 -3.53
C ILE A 300 1.11 17.66 -3.30
N LEU A 301 1.78 18.20 -2.28
CA LEU A 301 1.80 19.64 -2.04
C LEU A 301 2.68 20.39 -3.05
N GLU A 302 3.74 19.79 -3.56
CA GLU A 302 4.57 20.36 -4.62
C GLU A 302 3.82 20.39 -5.95
N LEU A 303 3.24 19.27 -6.37
CA LEU A 303 2.39 19.19 -7.56
C LEU A 303 1.22 20.19 -7.51
N ARG A 304 0.59 20.34 -6.34
CA ARG A 304 -0.46 21.36 -6.16
C ARG A 304 0.06 22.79 -6.26
N LYS A 305 1.31 23.06 -5.88
CA LYS A 305 1.91 24.40 -6.10
C LYS A 305 2.13 24.68 -7.58
N GLU A 306 2.52 23.67 -8.35
CA GLU A 306 2.66 23.74 -9.81
C GLU A 306 1.31 23.94 -10.52
N LEU A 307 0.23 23.43 -9.94
CA LEU A 307 -1.11 23.56 -10.48
C LEU A 307 -1.72 24.98 -10.33
N ILE A 308 -1.34 25.73 -9.29
CA ILE A 308 -1.83 27.11 -9.04
C ILE A 308 -1.64 28.07 -10.24
N PRO A 309 -0.45 28.19 -10.86
CA PRO A 309 -0.28 29.06 -12.02
C PRO A 309 -1.05 28.56 -13.24
N LEU A 310 -1.23 27.25 -13.39
CA LEU A 310 -1.99 26.65 -14.50
C LEU A 310 -3.50 26.93 -14.37
N GLU A 311 -4.06 26.85 -13.17
CA GLU A 311 -5.45 27.25 -12.89
C GLU A 311 -5.68 28.74 -13.19
N LYS A 312 -4.73 29.62 -12.82
CA LYS A 312 -4.81 31.05 -13.15
C LYS A 312 -4.73 31.31 -14.66
N LEU A 313 -3.91 30.53 -15.37
CA LEU A 313 -3.82 30.63 -16.82
C LEU A 313 -5.15 30.21 -17.48
N GLU A 314 -5.78 29.14 -17.01
CA GLU A 314 -7.10 28.71 -17.48
C GLU A 314 -8.19 29.76 -17.19
N GLU A 315 -8.25 30.29 -15.98
CA GLU A 315 -9.23 31.31 -15.60
C GLU A 315 -9.06 32.61 -16.41
N SER A 316 -7.83 33.01 -16.69
CA SER A 316 -7.54 34.22 -17.48
C SER A 316 -7.72 34.04 -19.00
N THR A 317 -7.77 32.79 -19.49
CA THR A 317 -7.91 32.47 -20.91
C THR A 317 -9.33 32.03 -21.30
N LYS A 318 -10.27 31.90 -20.34
CA LYS A 318 -11.70 31.67 -20.62
C LYS A 318 -12.25 32.75 -21.55
N GLY A 319 -12.42 32.40 -22.83
CA GLY A 319 -12.95 33.29 -23.88
C GLY A 319 -11.90 33.82 -24.88
N ARG A 320 -10.61 33.47 -24.74
CA ARG A 320 -9.54 33.82 -25.68
C ARG A 320 -9.01 32.57 -26.39
N LEU A 321 -8.61 32.71 -27.66
CA LEU A 321 -7.86 31.67 -28.38
C LEU A 321 -6.49 31.46 -27.72
N LEU A 322 -6.26 30.24 -27.23
CA LEU A 322 -5.02 29.81 -26.62
C LEU A 322 -3.90 29.66 -27.66
N SER A 323 -2.71 30.13 -27.32
CA SER A 323 -1.48 29.81 -28.04
C SER A 323 -1.12 28.33 -27.90
N VAL A 324 -0.46 27.75 -28.90
CA VAL A 324 0.04 26.35 -28.86
C VAL A 324 0.88 26.07 -27.60
N LYS A 325 1.60 27.07 -27.09
CA LYS A 325 2.35 26.94 -25.83
C LYS A 325 1.44 26.90 -24.61
N GLU A 326 0.37 27.71 -24.60
CA GLU A 326 -0.62 27.73 -23.52
C GLU A 326 -1.45 26.43 -23.51
N THR A 327 -1.77 25.88 -24.69
CA THR A 327 -2.41 24.56 -24.82
C THR A 327 -1.54 23.44 -24.25
N LYS A 328 -0.23 23.45 -24.53
CA LYS A 328 0.72 22.46 -23.95
C LYS A 328 0.84 22.58 -22.43
N THR A 329 0.83 23.80 -21.89
CA THR A 329 0.86 23.99 -20.43
C THR A 329 -0.45 23.58 -19.76
N LEU A 330 -1.59 23.73 -20.45
CA LEU A 330 -2.87 23.21 -19.96
C LEU A 330 -2.93 21.69 -20.03
N ALA A 331 -2.33 21.04 -21.03
CA ALA A 331 -2.23 19.57 -21.06
C ALA A 331 -1.45 19.02 -19.85
N ARG A 332 -0.37 19.70 -19.42
CA ARG A 332 0.37 19.35 -18.20
C ARG A 332 -0.48 19.44 -16.93
N LYS A 333 -1.57 20.23 -16.92
CA LYS A 333 -2.49 20.32 -15.79
C LYS A 333 -3.21 18.98 -15.57
N ASP A 334 -3.67 18.35 -16.64
CA ASP A 334 -4.40 17.08 -16.57
C ASP A 334 -3.46 15.96 -16.10
N GLU A 335 -2.22 15.93 -16.62
CA GLU A 335 -1.17 15.01 -16.13
C GLU A 335 -0.88 15.19 -14.62
N ILE A 336 -0.77 16.44 -14.14
CA ILE A 336 -0.55 16.71 -12.70
C ILE A 336 -1.76 16.27 -11.86
N LEU A 337 -2.99 16.40 -12.37
CA LEU A 337 -4.19 15.96 -11.65
C LEU A 337 -4.26 14.43 -11.56
N GLU A 338 -3.89 13.73 -12.62
CA GLU A 338 -3.78 12.28 -12.65
C GLU A 338 -2.69 11.80 -11.67
N GLU A 339 -1.51 12.41 -11.72
CA GLU A 339 -0.39 12.11 -10.79
C GLU A 339 -0.78 12.36 -9.32
N ILE A 340 -1.50 13.45 -9.03
CA ILE A 340 -2.04 13.69 -7.68
C ILE A 340 -3.04 12.60 -7.28
N ALA A 341 -3.91 12.16 -8.19
CA ALA A 341 -4.92 11.13 -7.90
C ALA A 341 -4.28 9.76 -7.63
N GLU A 342 -3.25 9.39 -8.40
CA GLU A 342 -2.45 8.19 -8.20
C GLU A 342 -1.75 8.22 -6.85
N LEU A 343 -1.02 9.30 -6.53
CA LEU A 343 -0.33 9.46 -5.24
C LEU A 343 -1.31 9.52 -4.05
N GLU A 344 -2.50 10.09 -4.23
CA GLU A 344 -3.57 10.04 -3.25
C GLU A 344 -3.99 8.58 -3.01
N ASN A 345 -4.26 7.81 -4.06
CA ASN A 345 -4.68 6.42 -3.98
C ASN A 345 -3.60 5.50 -3.35
N GLU A 346 -2.34 5.66 -3.74
CA GLU A 346 -1.21 4.92 -3.14
C GLU A 346 -0.98 5.27 -1.66
N SER A 347 -1.42 6.46 -1.25
CA SER A 347 -1.37 6.90 0.15
C SER A 347 -2.42 6.24 1.04
N ARG A 348 -3.32 5.41 0.48
CA ARG A 348 -4.31 4.64 1.23
C ARG A 348 -3.63 3.70 2.23
N GLY A 349 -4.17 3.67 3.43
CA GLY A 349 -3.70 2.81 4.51
C GLY A 349 -4.32 1.41 4.45
N TRP A 350 -3.68 0.46 5.13
CA TRP A 350 -4.24 -0.89 5.29
C TRP A 350 -5.57 -0.85 6.04
N PHE A 351 -6.58 -1.53 5.51
CA PHE A 351 -7.92 -1.61 6.09
C PHE A 351 -8.58 -0.25 6.35
N GLU A 352 -8.20 0.77 5.59
CA GLU A 352 -8.80 2.10 5.69
C GLU A 352 -10.12 2.13 4.89
N ASP A 353 -11.19 2.57 5.55
CA ASP A 353 -12.48 2.78 4.90
C ASP A 353 -12.48 4.04 4.02
N ASP A 354 -13.33 4.05 2.99
CA ASP A 354 -13.41 5.15 2.02
C ASP A 354 -13.71 6.50 2.69
N ALA A 355 -14.56 6.51 3.72
CA ALA A 355 -14.95 7.73 4.41
C ALA A 355 -13.77 8.35 5.18
N SER A 356 -13.03 7.53 5.93
CA SER A 356 -11.82 7.96 6.65
C SER A 356 -10.72 8.44 5.69
N PHE A 357 -10.55 7.74 4.57
CA PHE A 357 -9.58 8.11 3.54
C PHE A 357 -9.94 9.46 2.90
N ASP A 358 -11.20 9.65 2.50
CA ASP A 358 -11.72 10.90 1.94
C ASP A 358 -11.46 12.10 2.86
N VAL A 359 -11.57 11.90 4.16
CA VAL A 359 -11.35 12.96 5.15
C VAL A 359 -9.89 13.36 5.21
N ARG A 360 -8.96 12.40 5.14
CA ARG A 360 -7.52 12.67 5.04
C ARG A 360 -7.20 13.41 3.75
N VAL A 361 -7.76 12.98 2.62
CA VAL A 361 -7.58 13.63 1.32
C VAL A 361 -8.12 15.07 1.35
N LYS A 362 -9.35 15.28 1.85
CA LYS A 362 -9.94 16.62 2.03
C LYS A 362 -9.06 17.51 2.90
N LYS A 363 -8.55 17.00 4.02
CA LYS A 363 -7.65 17.76 4.89
C LYS A 363 -6.37 18.14 4.15
N SER A 364 -5.73 17.20 3.45
CA SER A 364 -4.58 17.48 2.58
C SER A 364 -4.88 18.59 1.58
N ARG A 365 -6.03 18.52 0.88
CA ARG A 365 -6.50 19.54 -0.09
C ARG A 365 -6.65 20.91 0.56
N THR A 366 -7.24 20.97 1.75
CA THR A 366 -7.38 22.25 2.48
C THR A 366 -6.05 22.83 2.93
N SER A 367 -5.10 21.99 3.38
CA SER A 367 -3.75 22.42 3.75
C SER A 367 -2.99 22.98 2.55
N GLY A 368 -3.10 22.35 1.38
CA GLY A 368 -2.54 22.87 0.13
C GLY A 368 -3.10 24.24 -0.24
N LYS A 369 -4.43 24.42 -0.18
CA LYS A 369 -5.09 25.71 -0.43
C LYS A 369 -4.66 26.81 0.56
N GLN A 370 -4.44 26.46 1.83
CA GLN A 370 -3.98 27.42 2.84
C GLN A 370 -2.52 27.85 2.61
N GLN A 371 -1.63 26.91 2.25
CA GLN A 371 -0.25 27.23 1.91
C GLN A 371 -0.16 28.10 0.64
N ALA A 372 -0.99 27.82 -0.36
CA ALA A 372 -1.12 28.64 -1.57
C ALA A 372 -1.50 30.09 -1.26
N LYS A 373 -2.51 30.30 -0.39
CA LYS A 373 -2.96 31.62 0.06
C LYS A 373 -1.91 32.36 0.90
N ALA A 374 -1.11 31.63 1.68
CA ALA A 374 -0.01 32.21 2.45
C ALA A 374 1.15 32.66 1.55
N ALA A 375 1.47 31.88 0.50
CA ALA A 375 2.49 32.23 -0.48
C ALA A 375 2.10 33.47 -1.31
N SER A 376 0.82 33.59 -1.71
CA SER A 376 0.33 34.76 -2.47
C SER A 376 0.32 36.07 -1.67
N LYS A 377 0.21 36.01 -0.33
CA LYS A 377 0.30 37.20 0.54
C LYS A 377 1.75 37.68 0.74
N LYS A 378 2.74 36.79 0.58
CA LYS A 378 4.16 37.14 0.76
C LYS A 378 4.76 37.83 -0.46
N SER A 379 4.18 37.65 -1.64
CA SER A 379 4.64 38.31 -2.88
C SER A 379 4.06 39.72 -3.09
N SER A 380 3.14 40.19 -2.23
CA SER A 380 2.48 41.50 -2.41
C SER A 380 2.97 42.61 -1.48
N SER A 381 4.05 42.41 -0.70
CA SER A 381 4.52 43.40 0.29
C SER A 381 5.88 44.07 0.00
N THR A 382 6.40 44.02 -1.24
CA THR A 382 7.64 44.71 -1.61
C THR A 382 7.42 45.69 -2.75
N THR A 383 6.60 46.72 -2.52
CA THR A 383 6.70 47.98 -3.26
C THR A 383 6.28 49.12 -2.34
N LYS A 384 7.15 49.48 -1.39
CA LYS A 384 7.08 50.79 -0.73
C LYS A 384 8.19 51.65 -1.31
N LYS A 385 7.77 52.47 -2.28
CA LYS A 385 8.48 53.58 -2.90
C LYS A 385 8.91 54.55 -1.78
N THR A 386 10.19 54.73 -1.56
CA THR A 386 10.72 55.88 -0.79
C THR A 386 11.69 56.63 -1.68
N THR A 387 11.20 57.76 -2.18
CA THR A 387 11.96 58.86 -2.77
C THR A 387 12.62 59.68 -1.65
N SER A 388 13.96 59.75 -1.63
CA SER A 388 14.70 60.96 -1.24
C SER A 388 16.21 60.82 -1.50
N SER A 389 16.67 61.70 -2.40
CA SER A 389 17.98 62.33 -2.58
C SER A 389 19.22 61.95 -1.74
N SER A 390 20.33 61.87 -2.50
CA SER A 390 21.70 62.30 -2.21
C SER A 390 22.52 61.59 -1.12
N SER A 391 23.50 60.78 -1.53
CA SER A 391 24.90 61.20 -1.63
C SER A 391 25.80 60.02 -2.04
N SER A 392 26.80 60.37 -2.84
CA SER A 392 27.90 59.60 -3.38
C SER A 392 28.75 58.85 -2.35
N ALA A 393 29.17 57.61 -2.67
CA ALA A 393 30.58 57.20 -2.69
C ALA A 393 30.72 55.71 -3.09
N TRP A 394 31.61 55.48 -4.05
CA TRP A 394 32.17 54.18 -4.40
C TRP A 394 33.12 53.69 -3.29
N VAL A 395 33.23 52.38 -3.08
CA VAL A 395 34.52 51.62 -2.98
C VAL A 395 34.26 50.14 -2.66
N SER A 396 35.16 49.33 -3.22
CA SER A 396 35.19 47.89 -3.44
C SER A 396 35.54 47.00 -2.24
N SER A 397 35.19 45.72 -2.39
CA SER A 397 35.82 44.47 -1.92
C SER A 397 37.03 44.54 -0.98
N ALA A 398 36.97 43.83 0.16
CA ALA A 398 37.82 42.66 0.45
C ALA A 398 37.67 42.15 1.91
N SER A 399 37.61 40.81 2.03
CA SER A 399 38.16 39.96 3.10
C SER A 399 37.78 40.20 4.57
N SER A 400 37.22 39.18 5.23
CA SER A 400 38.04 38.26 6.03
C SER A 400 37.20 37.23 6.80
N MET A 401 37.84 36.09 7.05
CA MET A 401 37.38 34.87 7.70
C MET A 401 36.77 35.06 9.09
N ALA A 402 35.75 34.26 9.41
CA ALA A 402 35.62 33.63 10.72
C ALA A 402 34.84 32.31 10.64
N ARG A 403 35.49 31.23 11.12
CA ARG A 403 35.00 29.84 11.21
C ARG A 403 33.86 29.68 12.22
N PRO A 404 33.05 28.60 12.10
CA PRO A 404 31.91 28.35 12.99
C PRO A 404 32.37 27.77 14.34
N LYS A 405 31.75 28.22 15.44
CA LYS A 405 31.87 27.58 16.76
C LYS A 405 30.76 26.57 16.98
N ALA A 406 31.17 25.38 17.42
CA ALA A 406 30.34 24.25 17.77
C ALA A 406 30.02 24.20 19.28
N LYS A 407 28.91 23.50 19.57
CA LYS A 407 28.50 22.75 20.78
C LYS A 407 28.29 23.49 22.11
N SER A 408 27.13 23.21 22.72
CA SER A 408 27.13 22.57 24.04
C SER A 408 25.98 21.56 24.20
N TYR A 409 26.34 20.48 24.88
CA TYR A 409 25.52 19.37 25.36
C TYR A 409 24.99 19.72 26.76
N GLY A 410 23.85 19.12 27.12
CA GLY A 410 23.38 18.95 28.49
C GLY A 410 21.86 19.17 28.60
N ALA A 411 21.08 18.46 29.39
CA ALA A 411 21.29 17.27 30.20
C ALA A 411 19.89 16.68 30.51
N ALA A 412 19.86 15.39 30.86
CA ALA A 412 18.69 14.60 31.17
C ALA A 412 17.83 15.11 32.34
N LYS A 413 16.52 14.84 32.29
CA LYS A 413 15.66 14.71 33.49
C LYS A 413 14.80 13.46 33.40
N LYS A 414 15.10 12.51 34.29
CA LYS A 414 14.29 11.35 34.67
C LYS A 414 12.93 11.81 35.25
N LYS A 415 11.86 11.10 34.91
CA LYS A 415 10.71 10.90 35.80
C LYS A 415 10.37 9.40 35.84
N LYS A 416 10.10 8.94 37.06
CA LYS A 416 9.77 7.57 37.48
C LYS A 416 8.30 7.56 37.94
N ALA A 417 7.76 6.35 38.07
CA ALA A 417 6.47 5.92 38.64
C ALA A 417 5.38 5.66 37.57
N SER A 418 4.56 4.61 37.62
CA SER A 418 4.29 3.59 38.65
C SER A 418 3.53 2.40 38.05
N SER A 419 3.59 1.28 38.75
CA SER A 419 2.85 0.03 38.57
C SER A 419 1.33 0.13 38.73
N SER A 420 0.58 -0.67 37.97
CA SER A 420 -0.58 -1.53 38.34
C SER A 420 -1.22 -1.97 37.01
N GLY A 421 -1.49 -3.25 36.75
CA GLY A 421 -2.23 -4.18 37.60
C GLY A 421 -3.73 -3.98 37.32
N GLY A 422 -4.22 -4.45 36.17
CA GLY A 422 -5.59 -4.20 35.74
C GLY A 422 -6.03 -4.97 34.49
N GLY A 423 -5.62 -6.23 34.35
CA GLY A 423 -6.27 -7.14 33.40
C GLY A 423 -7.59 -7.61 33.99
N GLY A 424 -8.73 -7.36 33.32
CA GLY A 424 -10.00 -7.99 33.72
C GLY A 424 -11.32 -7.30 33.38
N VAL A 425 -11.38 -6.19 32.63
CA VAL A 425 -12.68 -5.50 32.36
C VAL A 425 -13.06 -5.45 30.88
N PHE A 426 -12.11 -5.57 29.96
CA PHE A 426 -12.37 -5.43 28.52
C PHE A 426 -12.60 -6.76 27.80
N ALA A 427 -11.98 -7.84 28.26
CA ALA A 427 -12.14 -9.19 27.69
C ALA A 427 -13.60 -9.69 27.75
N ALA A 428 -14.37 -9.28 28.76
CA ALA A 428 -15.75 -9.73 28.96
C ALA A 428 -16.81 -9.04 28.06
N MET A 429 -16.45 -7.97 27.34
CA MET A 429 -17.39 -7.22 26.49
C MET A 429 -17.20 -7.49 24.99
N MET A 430 -16.23 -8.32 24.65
CA MET A 430 -15.81 -8.60 23.28
C MET A 430 -15.94 -10.10 22.95
N MET A 431 -16.53 -10.91 23.83
CA MET A 431 -16.65 -12.37 23.70
C MET A 431 -18.09 -12.87 23.49
N ASP A 432 -19.08 -11.99 23.29
CA ASP A 432 -20.50 -12.39 23.35
C ASP A 432 -21.32 -12.04 22.09
N ASP A 433 -20.66 -11.84 20.95
CA ASP A 433 -21.35 -11.61 19.65
C ASP A 433 -21.27 -12.83 18.72
N SER A 434 -21.09 -14.04 19.25
CA SER A 434 -21.13 -15.29 18.47
C SER A 434 -21.96 -16.33 19.21
N ASP A 435 -23.28 -16.11 19.25
CA ASP A 435 -24.26 -17.16 19.56
C ASP A 435 -25.55 -16.85 18.78
N SER A 436 -25.61 -17.37 17.55
CA SER A 436 -26.80 -17.55 16.72
C SER A 436 -26.42 -18.46 15.54
N ASP A 437 -26.13 -19.74 15.80
CA ASP A 437 -27.10 -20.85 15.75
C ASP A 437 -26.52 -22.08 16.47
#